data_AF-A0A2V9NBB9-F1
#
_entry.id   AF-A0A2V9NBB9-F1
#
_cell.length_a   1.000
_cell.length_b   1.000
_cell.length_c   1.000
_cell.angle_alpha   90.00
_cell.angle_beta   90.00
_cell.angle_gamma   90.00
#
_symmetry.space_group_name_H-M   'P 1'
#
loop_
_entity.id
_entity.type
_entity.pdbx_description
1 polymer ?
#
loop_
_entity_poly.entity_id
_entity_poly.type
_entity_poly.pdbx_seq_one_letter_code
_entity_poly.pdbx_strand_id
1 'polypeptide(L)'
;MLLTLGSFGVVQGIKLQQLTLLVAALVTAAVAALVSGMPAIAGLLIALATIKPQLALPLAGWLLLWSLADVRARWKFIVSFLISMSVLLVGSHYLLSGWLVRFADAVMQYRRYTGGAGSVLDVLLSPAVGRVLAWLIVLLVATICWRERHAAAVGEKFRRTSVLVLSATVVIVPMTAPYNQIFVLPAILLLVRILRTLWTAGSLYRILLIICAASVLEPFLSAVALNAFAPFTPEETLLELWAVPLYTSLAIPVVVFSMLLVSFWLDHRGNKSAPATSRPA
;
A
#
# COMPACT_ATOMS: atom_id res chain seq x y z
N MET A 1 -0.65 12.13 -12.58
CA MET A 1 -0.23 11.89 -13.98
C MET A 1 1.28 11.71 -14.07
N LEU A 2 2.11 12.73 -13.80
CA LEU A 2 3.58 12.59 -13.84
C LEU A 2 4.12 11.56 -12.84
N LEU A 3 3.79 11.65 -11.56
CA LEU A 3 4.23 10.68 -10.54
C LEU A 3 3.64 9.27 -10.73
N THR A 4 2.46 9.16 -11.37
CA THR A 4 1.81 7.87 -11.64
C THR A 4 2.45 7.20 -12.85
N LEU A 5 2.40 7.85 -14.03
CA LEU A 5 2.82 7.27 -15.30
C LEU A 5 4.34 7.30 -15.49
N GLY A 6 5.05 8.23 -14.85
CA GLY A 6 6.50 8.30 -14.88
C GLY A 6 7.19 7.33 -13.92
N SER A 7 6.44 6.69 -13.01
CA SER A 7 7.05 5.74 -12.07
C SER A 7 7.37 4.42 -12.76
N PHE A 8 8.58 3.89 -12.54
CA PHE A 8 9.03 2.64 -13.16
C PHE A 8 8.04 1.49 -12.90
N GLY A 9 7.52 1.37 -11.67
CA GLY A 9 6.56 0.33 -11.31
C GLY A 9 5.29 0.36 -12.17
N VAL A 10 4.76 1.54 -12.48
CA VAL A 10 3.57 1.66 -13.33
C VAL A 10 3.88 1.36 -14.78
N VAL A 11 5.01 1.85 -15.31
CA VAL A 11 5.46 1.52 -16.68
C VAL A 11 5.67 0.01 -16.83
N GLN A 12 6.33 -0.62 -15.86
CA GLN A 12 6.49 -2.07 -15.82
C GLN A 12 5.13 -2.78 -15.75
N GLY A 13 4.21 -2.28 -14.94
CA GLY A 13 2.86 -2.82 -14.83
C GLY A 13 2.09 -2.75 -16.16
N ILE A 14 2.24 -1.66 -16.92
CA ILE A 14 1.64 -1.50 -18.26
C ILE A 14 2.28 -2.50 -19.23
N LYS A 15 3.61 -2.52 -19.29
CA LYS A 15 4.38 -3.42 -20.19
C LYS A 15 4.04 -4.89 -19.94
N LEU A 16 3.89 -5.28 -18.69
CA LEU A 16 3.57 -6.65 -18.28
C LEU A 16 2.06 -6.94 -18.19
N GLN A 17 1.20 -5.99 -18.59
CA GLN A 17 -0.26 -6.11 -18.51
C GLN A 17 -0.77 -6.57 -17.14
N GLN A 18 -0.16 -6.03 -16.07
CA GLN A 18 -0.43 -6.48 -14.71
C GLN A 18 -1.78 -5.99 -14.21
N LEU A 19 -2.64 -6.93 -13.81
CA LEU A 19 -3.92 -6.65 -13.14
C LEU A 19 -3.77 -5.80 -11.86
N THR A 20 -2.57 -5.67 -11.30
CA THR A 20 -2.29 -4.76 -10.17
C THR A 20 -2.76 -3.33 -10.45
N LEU A 21 -2.60 -2.83 -11.68
CA LEU A 21 -3.02 -1.47 -12.04
C LEU A 21 -4.55 -1.31 -12.00
N LEU A 22 -5.29 -2.33 -12.46
CA LEU A 22 -6.74 -2.37 -12.35
C LEU A 22 -7.17 -2.40 -10.87
N VAL A 23 -6.53 -3.23 -10.04
CA VAL A 23 -6.81 -3.29 -8.60
C VAL A 23 -6.57 -1.95 -7.93
N ALA A 24 -5.47 -1.25 -8.26
CA ALA A 24 -5.20 0.07 -7.73
C ALA A 24 -6.27 1.10 -8.14
N ALA A 25 -6.75 1.04 -9.38
CA ALA A 25 -7.84 1.88 -9.87
C ALA A 25 -9.16 1.59 -9.13
N LEU A 26 -9.51 0.31 -8.96
CA LEU A 26 -10.71 -0.12 -8.22
C LEU A 26 -10.66 0.32 -6.75
N VAL A 27 -9.51 0.14 -6.08
CA VAL A 27 -9.29 0.60 -4.71
C VAL A 27 -9.42 2.12 -4.60
N THR A 28 -8.81 2.87 -5.53
CA THR A 28 -8.90 4.33 -5.56
C THR A 28 -10.36 4.77 -5.73
N ALA A 29 -11.08 4.18 -6.68
CA ALA A 29 -12.49 4.47 -6.93
C ALA A 29 -13.38 4.07 -5.74
N ALA A 30 -13.06 2.99 -5.04
CA ALA A 30 -13.79 2.57 -3.85
C ALA A 30 -13.64 3.57 -2.69
N VAL A 31 -12.41 4.02 -2.42
CA VAL A 31 -12.15 5.04 -1.39
C VAL A 31 -12.81 6.36 -1.78
N ALA A 32 -12.75 6.76 -3.05
CA ALA A 32 -13.45 7.95 -3.54
C ALA A 32 -14.97 7.83 -3.35
N ALA A 33 -15.56 6.68 -3.71
CA ALA A 33 -16.98 6.41 -3.51
C ALA A 33 -17.38 6.46 -2.03
N LEU A 34 -16.54 5.95 -1.10
CA LEU A 34 -16.79 6.07 0.34
C LEU A 34 -16.81 7.54 0.79
N VAL A 35 -15.82 8.33 0.37
CA VAL A 35 -15.71 9.75 0.73
C VAL A 35 -16.87 10.56 0.13
N SER A 36 -17.34 10.18 -1.05
CA SER A 36 -18.51 10.78 -1.73
C SER A 36 -19.86 10.29 -1.20
N GLY A 37 -19.91 9.48 -0.14
CA GLY A 37 -21.17 9.01 0.45
C GLY A 37 -21.88 7.92 -0.35
N MET A 38 -21.15 7.19 -1.20
CA MET A 38 -21.65 6.05 -2.01
C MET A 38 -21.10 4.70 -1.49
N PRO A 39 -21.44 4.27 -0.26
CA PRO A 39 -20.88 3.08 0.38
C PRO A 39 -21.21 1.77 -0.37
N ALA A 40 -22.35 1.69 -1.05
CA ALA A 40 -22.71 0.51 -1.83
C ALA A 40 -21.75 0.31 -3.02
N ILE A 41 -21.46 1.37 -3.79
CA ILE A 41 -20.51 1.31 -4.91
C ILE A 41 -19.12 0.92 -4.41
N ALA A 42 -18.70 1.49 -3.27
CA ALA A 42 -17.43 1.13 -2.66
C ALA A 42 -17.34 -0.35 -2.28
N GLY A 43 -18.41 -0.93 -1.70
CA GLY A 43 -18.45 -2.35 -1.36
C GLY A 43 -18.26 -3.26 -2.58
N LEU A 44 -18.94 -2.94 -3.70
CA LEU A 44 -18.77 -3.64 -4.97
C LEU A 44 -17.35 -3.52 -5.51
N LEU A 45 -16.80 -2.31 -5.54
CA LEU A 45 -15.45 -2.05 -6.08
C LEU A 45 -14.36 -2.76 -5.26
N ILE A 46 -14.48 -2.79 -3.93
CA ILE A 46 -13.56 -3.55 -3.06
C ILE A 46 -13.70 -5.06 -3.31
N ALA A 47 -14.91 -5.58 -3.50
CA ALA A 47 -15.11 -6.99 -3.85
C ALA A 47 -14.44 -7.34 -5.19
N LEU A 48 -14.60 -6.50 -6.22
CA LEU A 48 -13.93 -6.69 -7.51
C LEU A 48 -12.39 -6.60 -7.39
N ALA A 49 -11.89 -5.71 -6.52
CA ALA A 49 -10.45 -5.58 -6.27
C ALA A 49 -9.82 -6.86 -5.69
N THR A 50 -10.60 -7.77 -5.10
CA THR A 50 -10.12 -9.05 -4.55
C THR A 50 -9.59 -10.03 -5.60
N ILE A 51 -9.64 -9.70 -6.90
CA ILE A 51 -8.93 -10.43 -7.97
C ILE A 51 -7.42 -10.58 -7.69
N LYS A 52 -6.81 -9.62 -6.97
CA LYS A 52 -5.50 -9.82 -6.31
C LYS A 52 -5.67 -9.78 -4.79
N PRO A 53 -6.02 -10.91 -4.15
CA PRO A 53 -6.45 -10.92 -2.75
C PRO A 53 -5.37 -10.37 -1.82
N GLN A 54 -4.10 -10.69 -2.07
CA GLN A 54 -2.99 -10.21 -1.26
C GLN A 54 -2.86 -8.67 -1.24
N LEU A 55 -3.32 -7.96 -2.27
CA LEU A 55 -3.25 -6.49 -2.34
C LEU A 55 -4.54 -5.83 -1.80
N ALA A 56 -5.70 -6.42 -2.05
CA ALA A 56 -6.98 -5.82 -1.69
C ALA A 56 -7.47 -6.21 -0.28
N LEU A 57 -7.19 -7.43 0.18
CA LEU A 57 -7.72 -7.94 1.45
C LEU A 57 -7.29 -7.15 2.69
N PRO A 58 -6.03 -6.65 2.82
CA PRO A 58 -5.68 -5.83 3.97
C PRO A 58 -6.53 -4.57 4.08
N LEU A 59 -6.77 -3.87 2.96
CA LEU A 59 -7.66 -2.71 2.93
C LEU A 59 -9.11 -3.13 3.16
N ALA A 60 -9.59 -4.21 2.54
CA ALA A 60 -10.94 -4.72 2.75
C ALA A 60 -11.18 -5.06 4.23
N GLY A 61 -10.22 -5.69 4.90
CA GLY A 61 -10.26 -5.99 6.33
C GLY A 61 -10.33 -4.73 7.19
N TRP A 62 -9.53 -3.71 6.86
CA TRP A 62 -9.63 -2.40 7.51
C TRP A 62 -11.03 -1.77 7.32
N LEU A 63 -11.53 -1.74 6.09
CA LEU A 63 -12.83 -1.14 5.77
C LEU A 63 -14.00 -1.91 6.38
N LEU A 64 -13.90 -3.24 6.49
CA LEU A 64 -14.88 -4.07 7.20
C LEU A 64 -14.84 -3.78 8.70
N LEU A 65 -13.67 -3.74 9.32
CA LEU A 65 -13.53 -3.36 10.75
C LEU A 65 -14.10 -1.96 11.01
N TRP A 66 -13.78 -1.00 10.15
CA TRP A 66 -14.34 0.34 10.18
C TRP A 66 -15.87 0.31 10.02
N SER A 67 -16.40 -0.45 9.08
CA SER A 67 -17.85 -0.53 8.86
C SER A 67 -18.60 -1.20 10.00
N LEU A 68 -18.00 -2.22 10.63
CA LEU A 68 -18.56 -2.93 11.77
C LEU A 68 -18.58 -2.09 13.05
N ALA A 69 -17.72 -1.08 13.16
CA ALA A 69 -17.71 -0.16 14.29
C ALA A 69 -18.98 0.71 14.37
N ASP A 70 -19.63 0.97 13.23
CA ASP A 70 -20.90 1.70 13.13
C ASP A 70 -21.75 1.10 12.00
N VAL A 71 -22.28 -0.09 12.26
CA VAL A 71 -23.07 -0.87 11.29
C VAL A 71 -24.27 -0.06 10.79
N ARG A 72 -24.95 0.68 11.66
CA ARG A 72 -26.16 1.43 11.29
C ARG A 72 -25.88 2.47 10.22
N ALA A 73 -24.77 3.19 10.33
CA ALA A 73 -24.39 4.18 9.31
C ALA A 73 -23.77 3.54 8.05
N ARG A 74 -23.13 2.37 8.17
CA ARG A 74 -22.22 1.82 7.16
C ARG A 74 -22.69 0.49 6.53
N TRP A 75 -23.89 0.02 6.87
CA TRP A 75 -24.41 -1.28 6.44
C TRP A 75 -24.42 -1.47 4.92
N LYS A 76 -24.68 -0.40 4.15
CA LYS A 76 -24.70 -0.45 2.68
C LYS A 76 -23.38 -0.92 2.08
N PHE A 77 -22.25 -0.56 2.71
CA PHE A 77 -20.93 -1.06 2.31
C PHE A 77 -20.82 -2.56 2.58
N ILE A 78 -21.16 -2.98 3.80
CA ILE A 78 -21.08 -4.38 4.23
C ILE A 78 -21.92 -5.28 3.31
N VAL A 79 -23.20 -4.92 3.14
CA VAL A 79 -24.13 -5.70 2.32
C VAL A 79 -23.69 -5.74 0.86
N SER A 80 -23.31 -4.61 0.28
CA SER A 80 -22.83 -4.58 -1.10
C SER A 80 -21.57 -5.42 -1.30
N PHE A 81 -20.60 -5.32 -0.38
CA PHE A 81 -19.39 -6.13 -0.41
C PHE A 81 -19.71 -7.63 -0.29
N LEU A 82 -20.54 -8.04 0.68
CA LEU A 82 -20.89 -9.44 0.90
C LEU A 82 -21.69 -10.03 -0.26
N ILE A 83 -22.67 -9.30 -0.81
CA ILE A 83 -23.44 -9.75 -1.98
C ILE A 83 -22.50 -9.90 -3.18
N SER A 84 -21.69 -8.88 -3.47
CA SER A 84 -20.76 -8.90 -4.61
C SER A 84 -19.75 -10.04 -4.48
N MET A 85 -19.19 -10.24 -3.29
CA MET A 85 -18.25 -11.33 -3.03
C MET A 85 -18.93 -12.71 -3.16
N SER A 86 -20.17 -12.84 -2.67
CA SER A 86 -20.94 -14.08 -2.81
C SER A 86 -21.20 -14.41 -4.27
N VAL A 87 -21.61 -13.42 -5.08
CA VAL A 87 -21.81 -13.58 -6.52
C VAL A 87 -20.51 -14.02 -7.20
N LEU A 88 -19.38 -13.39 -6.88
CA LEU A 88 -18.07 -13.76 -7.44
C LEU A 88 -17.65 -15.18 -7.04
N LEU A 89 -17.81 -15.56 -5.77
CA LEU A 89 -17.42 -16.89 -5.27
C LEU A 89 -18.32 -18.00 -5.81
N VAL A 90 -19.63 -17.80 -5.78
CA VAL A 90 -20.61 -18.76 -6.33
C VAL A 90 -20.48 -18.87 -7.84
N GLY A 91 -20.33 -17.74 -8.54
CA GLY A 91 -20.08 -17.72 -9.98
C GLY A 91 -18.79 -18.45 -10.35
N SER A 92 -17.70 -18.22 -9.60
CA SER A 92 -16.44 -18.94 -9.80
C SER A 92 -16.58 -20.44 -9.52
N HIS A 93 -17.33 -20.82 -8.48
CA HIS A 93 -17.60 -22.23 -8.17
C HIS A 93 -18.44 -22.92 -9.25
N TYR A 94 -19.43 -22.23 -9.79
CA TYR A 94 -20.26 -22.74 -10.88
C TYR A 94 -19.47 -22.91 -12.18
N LEU A 95 -18.62 -21.95 -12.53
CA LEU A 95 -17.78 -22.01 -13.73
C LEU A 95 -16.65 -23.04 -13.62
N LEU A 96 -16.05 -23.18 -12.43
CA LEU A 96 -14.95 -24.11 -12.19
C LEU A 96 -15.11 -24.78 -10.82
N SER A 97 -15.88 -25.87 -10.78
CA SER A 97 -16.07 -26.62 -9.53
C SER A 97 -14.72 -27.09 -8.95
N GLY A 98 -14.59 -26.99 -7.62
CA GLY A 98 -13.36 -27.32 -6.90
C GLY A 98 -12.20 -26.32 -7.06
N TRP A 99 -12.41 -25.15 -7.69
CA TRP A 99 -11.33 -24.18 -7.93
C TRP A 99 -10.60 -23.74 -6.66
N LEU A 100 -11.29 -23.61 -5.51
CA LEU A 100 -10.67 -23.16 -4.26
C LEU A 100 -9.55 -24.09 -3.81
N VAL A 101 -9.78 -25.40 -3.87
CA VAL A 101 -8.78 -26.41 -3.50
C VAL A 101 -7.63 -26.38 -4.50
N ARG A 102 -7.94 -26.37 -5.80
CA ARG A 102 -6.93 -26.30 -6.87
C ARG A 102 -6.09 -25.02 -6.80
N PHE A 103 -6.71 -23.90 -6.43
CA PHE A 103 -6.04 -22.62 -6.23
C PHE A 103 -5.13 -22.67 -5.01
N ALA A 104 -5.59 -23.21 -3.88
CA ALA A 104 -4.77 -23.38 -2.69
C ALA A 104 -3.54 -24.26 -2.99
N ASP A 105 -3.74 -25.37 -3.70
CA ASP A 105 -2.64 -26.25 -4.13
C ASP A 105 -1.66 -25.53 -5.05
N ALA A 106 -2.16 -24.79 -6.04
CA ALA A 106 -1.33 -24.00 -6.95
C ALA A 106 -0.51 -22.94 -6.19
N VAL A 107 -1.09 -22.25 -5.21
CA VAL A 107 -0.39 -21.27 -4.38
C VAL A 107 0.71 -21.94 -3.54
N MET A 108 0.44 -23.10 -2.95
CA MET A 108 1.45 -23.85 -2.19
C MET A 108 2.60 -24.34 -3.09
N GLN A 109 2.29 -24.87 -4.27
CA GLN A 109 3.29 -25.32 -5.24
C GLN A 109 4.13 -24.14 -5.76
N TYR A 110 3.48 -23.02 -6.07
CA TYR A 110 4.15 -21.79 -6.50
C TYR A 110 5.13 -21.28 -5.43
N ARG A 111 4.72 -21.28 -4.15
CA ARG A 111 5.62 -20.93 -3.04
C ARG A 111 6.83 -21.85 -2.94
N ARG A 112 6.66 -23.17 -3.16
CA ARG A 112 7.77 -24.13 -3.12
C ARG A 112 8.76 -23.91 -4.26
N TYR A 113 8.27 -23.72 -5.49
CA TYR A 113 9.13 -23.53 -6.67
C TYR A 113 9.87 -22.19 -6.66
N THR A 114 9.26 -21.13 -6.12
CA THR A 114 9.89 -19.80 -6.04
C THR A 114 10.82 -19.62 -4.84
N GLY A 115 11.22 -20.71 -4.17
CA GLY A 115 12.09 -20.66 -2.99
C GLY A 115 11.47 -19.91 -1.81
N GLY A 116 10.14 -19.81 -1.78
CA GLY A 116 9.42 -19.02 -0.79
C GLY A 116 9.45 -17.51 -1.05
N ALA A 117 9.45 -17.07 -2.32
CA ALA A 117 9.43 -15.67 -2.78
C ALA A 117 8.90 -14.70 -1.71
N GLY A 118 9.86 -14.18 -0.95
CA GLY A 118 9.58 -13.48 0.29
C GLY A 118 8.97 -12.10 0.06
N SER A 119 8.52 -11.51 1.16
CA SER A 119 8.21 -10.09 1.24
C SER A 119 9.45 -9.23 1.02
N VAL A 120 9.28 -7.92 0.89
CA VAL A 120 10.41 -6.95 0.81
C VAL A 120 11.37 -7.14 1.99
N LEU A 121 10.83 -7.46 3.16
CA LEU A 121 11.61 -7.67 4.39
C LEU A 121 12.44 -8.96 4.35
N ASP A 122 11.94 -10.00 3.69
CA ASP A 122 12.65 -11.27 3.57
C ASP A 122 13.86 -11.13 2.64
N VAL A 123 13.75 -10.28 1.61
CA VAL A 123 14.84 -9.99 0.67
C VAL A 123 15.91 -9.08 1.29
N LEU A 124 15.50 -8.07 2.07
CA LEU A 124 16.43 -7.10 2.66
C LEU A 124 17.20 -7.63 3.88
N LEU A 125 16.65 -8.60 4.62
CA LEU A 125 17.22 -9.05 5.89
C LEU A 125 17.52 -10.55 5.85
N SER A 126 16.49 -11.36 6.04
CA SER A 126 16.47 -12.83 5.89
C SER A 126 15.02 -13.32 6.04
N PRO A 127 14.66 -14.51 5.52
CA PRO A 127 13.29 -15.01 5.61
C PRO A 127 12.74 -15.18 7.04
N ALA A 128 13.60 -15.45 8.02
CA ALA A 128 13.18 -15.61 9.41
C ALA A 128 12.89 -14.24 10.05
N VAL A 129 13.83 -13.29 9.93
CA VAL A 129 13.69 -11.94 10.48
C VAL A 129 12.59 -11.17 9.76
N GLY A 130 12.52 -11.26 8.43
CA GLY A 130 11.50 -10.61 7.62
C GLY A 130 10.08 -11.04 8.00
N ARG A 131 9.87 -12.34 8.23
CA ARG A 131 8.58 -12.87 8.72
C ARG A 131 8.21 -12.35 10.10
N VAL A 132 9.15 -12.30 11.04
CA VAL A 132 8.89 -11.74 12.38
C VAL A 132 8.50 -10.27 12.28
N LEU A 133 9.25 -9.47 11.51
CA LEU A 133 8.95 -8.06 11.30
C LEU A 133 7.60 -7.85 10.58
N ALA A 134 7.27 -8.68 9.60
CA ALA A 134 5.97 -8.63 8.92
C ALA A 134 4.82 -8.83 9.90
N TRP A 135 4.92 -9.82 10.81
CA TRP A 135 3.91 -10.02 11.85
C TRP A 135 3.82 -8.84 12.82
N LEU A 136 4.95 -8.27 13.23
CA LEU A 136 4.96 -7.06 14.08
C LEU A 136 4.30 -5.87 13.37
N ILE A 137 4.54 -5.68 12.09
CA ILE A 137 3.88 -4.64 11.28
C ILE A 137 2.38 -4.89 11.20
N VAL A 138 1.95 -6.14 10.95
CA VAL A 138 0.53 -6.50 10.92
C VAL A 138 -0.14 -6.18 12.25
N LEU A 139 0.46 -6.58 13.37
CA LEU A 139 -0.08 -6.30 14.72
C LEU A 139 -0.16 -4.79 15.00
N LEU A 140 0.88 -4.05 14.63
CA LEU A 140 0.93 -2.59 14.80
C LEU A 140 -0.16 -1.89 13.97
N VAL A 141 -0.28 -2.24 12.69
CA VAL A 141 -1.29 -1.67 11.79
C VAL A 141 -2.70 -2.06 12.25
N ALA A 142 -2.92 -3.30 12.68
CA ALA A 142 -4.19 -3.75 13.25
C ALA A 142 -4.57 -2.96 14.51
N THR A 143 -3.60 -2.65 15.38
CA THR A 143 -3.81 -1.83 16.58
C THR A 143 -4.22 -0.40 16.21
N ILE A 144 -3.55 0.20 15.22
CA ILE A 144 -3.91 1.54 14.73
C ILE A 144 -5.30 1.53 14.09
N CYS A 145 -5.60 0.53 13.26
CA CYS A 145 -6.91 0.33 12.67
C CYS A 145 -7.99 0.21 13.76
N TRP A 146 -7.78 -0.64 14.75
CA TRP A 146 -8.71 -0.79 15.87
C TRP A 146 -8.99 0.53 16.58
N ARG A 147 -7.95 1.34 16.84
CA ARG A 147 -8.09 2.65 17.48
C ARG A 147 -8.88 3.64 16.62
N GLU A 148 -8.63 3.68 15.32
CA GLU A 148 -9.22 4.66 14.41
C GLU A 148 -10.54 4.18 13.75
N ARG A 149 -11.07 3.00 14.12
CA ARG A 149 -12.28 2.39 13.49
C ARG A 149 -13.53 3.28 13.49
N HIS A 150 -13.61 4.22 14.41
CA HIS A 150 -14.72 5.18 14.53
C HIS A 150 -14.53 6.48 13.72
N ALA A 151 -13.41 6.63 13.00
CA ALA A 151 -13.14 7.83 12.21
C ALA A 151 -14.21 8.06 11.13
N ALA A 152 -14.53 9.33 10.86
CA ALA A 152 -15.39 9.70 9.74
C ALA A 152 -14.69 9.45 8.40
N ALA A 153 -15.42 9.01 7.36
CA ALA A 153 -14.87 8.68 6.05
C ALA A 153 -14.13 9.85 5.37
N VAL A 154 -14.64 11.08 5.54
CA VAL A 154 -14.02 12.31 5.00
C VAL A 154 -12.86 12.81 5.90
N GLY A 155 -12.71 12.23 7.10
CA GLY A 155 -11.78 12.69 8.11
C GLY A 155 -10.32 12.33 7.84
N GLU A 156 -9.42 13.11 8.45
CA GLU A 156 -7.97 12.90 8.36
C GLU A 156 -7.54 11.51 8.83
N LYS A 157 -8.10 11.06 9.96
CA LYS A 157 -7.79 9.77 10.57
C LYS A 157 -8.07 8.60 9.63
N PHE A 158 -9.25 8.60 9.00
CA PHE A 158 -9.62 7.57 8.03
C PHE A 158 -8.66 7.56 6.83
N ARG A 159 -8.35 8.74 6.28
CA ARG A 159 -7.43 8.88 5.15
C ARG A 159 -6.03 8.34 5.49
N ARG A 160 -5.46 8.76 6.63
CA ARG A 160 -4.12 8.33 7.04
C ARG A 160 -4.05 6.84 7.34
N THR A 161 -5.05 6.28 8.03
CA THR A 161 -5.08 4.85 8.32
C THR A 161 -5.23 4.02 7.04
N SER A 162 -6.07 4.44 6.10
CA SER A 162 -6.23 3.75 4.81
C SER A 162 -4.92 3.78 4.01
N VAL A 163 -4.25 4.92 3.96
CA VAL A 163 -2.94 5.08 3.32
C VAL A 163 -1.86 4.24 4.00
N LEU A 164 -1.87 4.15 5.34
CA LEU A 164 -0.98 3.29 6.11
C LEU A 164 -1.18 1.82 5.77
N VAL A 165 -2.43 1.36 5.70
CA VAL A 165 -2.77 -0.03 5.35
C VAL A 165 -2.28 -0.37 3.94
N LEU A 166 -2.48 0.53 2.97
CA LEU A 166 -1.97 0.35 1.60
C LEU A 166 -0.44 0.28 1.55
N SER A 167 0.25 1.18 2.26
CA SER A 167 1.71 1.16 2.33
C SER A 167 2.24 -0.09 3.02
N ALA A 168 1.63 -0.51 4.12
CA ALA A 168 1.99 -1.73 4.85
C ALA A 168 1.81 -2.98 3.98
N THR A 169 0.74 -3.02 3.18
CA THR A 169 0.46 -4.11 2.23
C THR A 169 1.64 -4.35 1.31
N VAL A 170 2.23 -3.31 0.72
CA VAL A 170 3.38 -3.47 -0.19
C VAL A 170 4.64 -3.96 0.54
N VAL A 171 4.80 -3.63 1.83
CA VAL A 171 5.94 -4.09 2.64
C VAL A 171 5.83 -5.58 2.99
N ILE A 172 4.63 -6.04 3.36
CA ILE A 172 4.42 -7.39 3.92
C ILE A 172 4.02 -8.45 2.88
N VAL A 173 3.46 -8.04 1.74
CA VAL A 173 2.94 -8.98 0.74
C VAL A 173 4.10 -9.77 0.12
N PRO A 174 3.95 -11.10 -0.02
CA PRO A 174 4.94 -11.93 -0.70
C PRO A 174 5.07 -11.53 -2.17
N MET A 175 6.29 -11.67 -2.71
CA MET A 175 6.68 -11.26 -4.07
C MET A 175 6.97 -9.75 -4.20
N THR A 176 8.25 -9.44 -4.16
CA THR A 176 8.79 -8.10 -4.42
C THR A 176 8.70 -7.77 -5.91
N ALA A 177 7.67 -7.02 -6.28
CA ALA A 177 7.48 -6.57 -7.65
C ALA A 177 7.28 -5.05 -7.70
N PRO A 178 8.08 -4.30 -8.48
CA PRO A 178 7.98 -2.84 -8.51
C PRO A 178 6.60 -2.32 -8.90
N TYR A 179 5.84 -3.05 -9.73
CA TYR A 179 4.47 -2.69 -10.09
C TYR A 179 3.48 -2.64 -8.91
N ASN A 180 3.77 -3.29 -7.78
CA ASN A 180 2.95 -3.19 -6.56
C ASN A 180 3.15 -1.86 -5.83
N GLN A 181 4.23 -1.11 -6.10
CA GLN A 181 4.53 0.16 -5.45
C GLN A 181 3.51 1.27 -5.76
N ILE A 182 2.62 1.08 -6.74
CA ILE A 182 1.51 2.01 -6.98
C ILE A 182 0.66 2.27 -5.72
N PHE A 183 0.54 1.28 -4.83
CA PHE A 183 -0.18 1.43 -3.55
C PHE A 183 0.57 2.29 -2.51
N VAL A 184 1.85 2.56 -2.73
CA VAL A 184 2.66 3.48 -1.91
C VAL A 184 2.45 4.94 -2.35
N LEU A 185 1.93 5.19 -3.56
CA LEU A 185 1.78 6.55 -4.07
C LEU A 185 0.92 7.47 -3.18
N PRO A 186 -0.25 7.04 -2.65
CA PRO A 186 -1.02 7.85 -1.70
C PRO A 186 -0.23 8.23 -0.45
N ALA A 187 0.69 7.37 0.00
CA ALA A 187 1.59 7.63 1.11
C ALA A 187 2.58 8.75 0.78
N ILE A 188 3.21 8.68 -0.39
CA ILE A 188 4.14 9.72 -0.86
C ILE A 188 3.42 11.07 -0.93
N LEU A 189 2.22 11.13 -1.52
CA LEU A 189 1.44 12.36 -1.62
C LEU A 189 1.06 12.92 -0.24
N LEU A 190 0.70 12.06 0.70
CA LEU A 190 0.43 12.45 2.08
C LEU A 190 1.68 13.01 2.77
N LEU A 191 2.84 12.36 2.60
CA LEU A 191 4.12 12.81 3.16
C LEU A 191 4.53 14.17 2.59
N VAL A 192 4.36 14.41 1.29
CA VAL A 192 4.59 15.71 0.66
C VAL A 192 3.71 16.79 1.29
N ARG A 193 2.43 16.48 1.58
CA ARG A 193 1.52 17.42 2.25
C ARG A 193 1.98 17.81 3.65
N ILE A 194 2.59 16.89 4.40
CA ILE A 194 3.06 17.12 5.78
C ILE A 194 4.58 17.38 5.87
N LEU A 195 5.24 17.61 4.73
CA LEU A 195 6.70 17.71 4.62
C LEU A 195 7.27 18.76 5.57
N ARG A 196 6.64 19.93 5.64
CA ARG A 196 7.10 21.05 6.49
C ARG A 196 7.07 20.67 7.97
N THR A 197 6.02 19.99 8.43
CA THR A 197 5.89 19.50 9.81
C THR A 197 6.99 18.50 10.14
N LEU A 198 7.25 17.55 9.23
CA LEU A 198 8.31 16.55 9.39
C LEU A 198 9.70 17.21 9.41
N TRP A 199 9.91 18.22 8.57
CA TRP A 199 11.15 18.99 8.53
C TRP A 199 11.39 19.76 9.83
N THR A 200 10.36 20.35 10.44
CA THR A 200 10.53 21.11 11.68
C THR A 200 10.58 20.26 12.95
N ALA A 201 10.24 18.97 12.87
CA ALA A 201 10.12 18.09 14.04
C ALA A 201 11.45 17.71 14.71
N GLY A 202 12.59 17.82 14.00
CA GLY A 202 13.93 17.50 14.54
C GLY A 202 14.90 16.93 13.50
N SER A 203 16.19 16.84 13.86
CA SER A 203 17.26 16.39 12.95
C SER A 203 17.08 14.94 12.48
N LEU A 204 16.70 14.03 13.38
CA LEU A 204 16.45 12.62 13.02
C LEU A 204 15.35 12.50 11.95
N TYR A 205 14.23 13.21 12.12
CA TYR A 205 13.13 13.18 11.16
C TYR A 205 13.52 13.79 9.81
N ARG A 206 14.36 14.83 9.79
CA ARG A 206 14.94 15.37 8.56
C ARG A 206 15.79 14.35 7.84
N ILE A 207 16.67 13.64 8.56
CA ILE A 207 17.52 12.60 7.97
C ILE A 207 16.66 11.49 7.34
N LEU A 208 15.67 10.99 8.07
CA LEU A 208 14.74 9.97 7.56
C LEU A 208 13.96 10.47 6.33
N LEU A 209 13.54 11.74 6.34
CA LEU A 209 12.86 12.36 5.22
C LEU A 209 13.76 12.48 3.98
N ILE A 210 15.04 12.85 4.16
CA ILE A 210 16.03 12.91 3.08
C ILE A 210 16.26 11.51 2.49
N ILE A 211 16.41 10.49 3.32
CA ILE A 211 16.56 9.09 2.86
C ILE A 211 15.32 8.66 2.07
N CYS A 212 14.12 8.98 2.58
CA CYS A 212 12.86 8.70 1.90
C CYS A 212 12.77 9.41 0.54
N ALA A 213 13.11 10.71 0.50
CA ALA A 213 13.09 11.50 -0.73
C ALA A 213 14.12 11.00 -1.75
N ALA A 214 15.35 10.73 -1.32
CA ALA A 214 16.39 10.17 -2.16
C ALA A 214 15.97 8.82 -2.75
N SER A 215 15.40 7.93 -1.94
CA SER A 215 14.91 6.62 -2.41
C SER A 215 13.78 6.74 -3.43
N VAL A 216 12.86 7.69 -3.25
CA VAL A 216 11.74 7.90 -4.18
C VAL A 216 12.18 8.59 -5.47
N LEU A 217 13.16 9.51 -5.40
CA LEU A 217 13.64 10.28 -6.55
C LEU A 217 14.68 9.54 -7.39
N GLU A 218 15.47 8.65 -6.78
CA GLU A 218 16.55 7.92 -7.46
C GLU A 218 16.11 7.26 -8.77
N PRO A 219 15.00 6.47 -8.85
CA PRO A 219 14.59 5.81 -10.10
C PRO A 219 14.33 6.78 -11.24
N PHE A 220 13.85 7.99 -10.92
CA PHE A 220 13.59 9.02 -11.93
C PHE A 220 14.89 9.67 -12.38
N LEU A 221 15.79 9.99 -11.44
CA LEU A 221 17.06 10.64 -11.74
C LEU A 221 17.98 9.72 -12.56
N SER A 222 18.07 8.44 -12.18
CA SER A 222 18.88 7.47 -12.92
C SER A 222 18.28 7.13 -14.28
N ALA A 223 16.94 7.01 -14.39
CA ALA A 223 16.30 6.83 -15.70
C ALA A 223 16.54 8.02 -16.64
N VAL A 224 16.43 9.26 -16.14
CA VAL A 224 16.71 10.47 -16.93
C VAL A 224 18.19 10.51 -17.34
N ALA A 225 19.10 10.23 -16.40
CA ALA A 225 20.53 10.20 -16.68
C ALA A 225 20.87 9.16 -17.76
N LEU A 226 20.39 7.92 -17.62
CA LEU A 226 20.63 6.86 -18.60
C LEU A 226 20.11 7.22 -19.98
N ASN A 227 18.90 7.80 -20.08
CA ASN A 227 18.37 8.25 -21.37
C ASN A 227 19.18 9.42 -21.97
N ALA A 228 19.64 10.36 -21.15
CA ALA A 228 20.42 11.51 -21.61
C ALA A 228 21.82 11.09 -22.11
N PHE A 229 22.45 10.11 -21.47
CA PHE A 229 23.78 9.61 -21.83
C PHE A 229 23.76 8.46 -22.85
N ALA A 230 22.60 7.85 -23.12
CA ALA A 230 22.46 6.73 -24.05
C ALA A 230 23.09 6.97 -25.44
N PRO A 231 22.94 8.15 -26.08
CA PRO A 231 23.56 8.40 -27.39
C PRO A 231 25.10 8.43 -27.37
N PHE A 232 25.71 8.61 -26.19
CA PHE A 232 27.16 8.77 -26.02
C PHE A 232 27.81 7.56 -25.35
N THR A 233 27.03 6.53 -25.02
CA THR A 233 27.48 5.40 -24.21
C THR A 233 27.43 4.11 -25.04
N PRO A 234 28.47 3.26 -25.03
CA PRO A 234 28.42 1.96 -25.69
C PRO A 234 27.26 1.11 -25.21
N GLU A 235 26.69 0.29 -26.10
CA GLU A 235 25.54 -0.58 -25.79
C GLU A 235 25.84 -1.54 -24.63
N GLU A 236 27.05 -2.10 -24.56
CA GLU A 236 27.49 -2.99 -23.48
C GLU A 236 27.35 -2.34 -22.11
N THR A 237 27.81 -1.10 -21.96
CA THR A 237 27.70 -0.34 -20.70
C THR A 237 26.23 0.00 -20.38
N LEU A 238 25.40 0.29 -21.38
CA LEU A 238 23.96 0.51 -21.16
C LEU A 238 23.26 -0.78 -20.67
N LEU A 239 23.66 -1.92 -21.20
CA LEU A 239 23.18 -3.25 -20.78
C LEU A 239 23.70 -3.67 -19.40
N GLU A 240 24.78 -3.09 -18.89
CA GLU A 240 25.20 -3.26 -17.50
C GLU A 240 24.41 -2.36 -16.55
N LEU A 241 24.14 -1.12 -16.97
CA LEU A 241 23.50 -0.10 -16.14
C LEU A 241 21.96 -0.11 -16.18
N TRP A 242 21.34 -0.96 -16.99
CA TRP A 242 19.88 -1.02 -17.16
C TRP A 242 19.09 -1.17 -15.85
N ALA A 243 19.69 -1.81 -14.84
CA ALA A 243 19.07 -2.08 -13.55
C ALA A 243 19.23 -0.94 -12.54
N VAL A 244 20.05 0.08 -12.83
CA VAL A 244 20.32 1.20 -11.90
C VAL A 244 19.02 1.86 -11.41
N PRO A 245 18.01 2.16 -12.26
CA PRO A 245 16.73 2.72 -11.80
C PRO A 245 15.90 1.81 -10.88
N LEU A 246 16.35 0.57 -10.65
CA LEU A 246 15.69 -0.41 -9.80
C LEU A 246 16.34 -0.53 -8.43
N TYR A 247 17.51 0.07 -8.20
CA TYR A 247 18.31 -0.15 -6.99
C TYR A 247 17.55 0.20 -5.71
N THR A 248 16.69 1.22 -5.76
CA THR A 248 15.88 1.64 -4.61
C THR A 248 14.51 0.93 -4.52
N SER A 249 14.19 0.01 -5.43
CA SER A 249 12.86 -0.63 -5.49
C SER A 249 12.47 -1.38 -4.21
N LEU A 250 13.43 -1.97 -3.50
CA LEU A 250 13.18 -2.63 -2.22
C LEU A 250 13.11 -1.63 -1.06
N ALA A 251 13.85 -0.53 -1.13
CA ALA A 251 13.87 0.48 -0.08
C ALA A 251 12.57 1.30 -0.04
N ILE A 252 12.03 1.69 -1.20
CA ILE A 252 10.88 2.61 -1.31
C ILE A 252 9.70 2.22 -0.40
N PRO A 253 9.14 0.99 -0.45
CA PRO A 253 8.02 0.63 0.41
C PRO A 253 8.33 0.75 1.90
N VAL A 254 9.55 0.35 2.30
CA VAL A 254 9.98 0.33 3.70
C VAL A 254 10.18 1.74 4.24
N VAL A 255 10.91 2.59 3.51
CA VAL A 255 11.20 3.96 3.96
C VAL A 255 9.94 4.83 3.98
N VAL A 256 9.05 4.68 2.98
CA VAL A 256 7.78 5.41 2.93
C VAL A 256 6.84 4.97 4.06
N PHE A 257 6.70 3.66 4.27
CA PHE A 257 5.91 3.12 5.38
C PHE A 257 6.45 3.60 6.74
N SER A 258 7.77 3.55 6.93
CA SER A 258 8.41 3.99 8.17
C SER A 258 8.18 5.49 8.43
N MET A 259 8.29 6.31 7.38
CA MET A 259 8.06 7.75 7.50
C MET A 259 6.58 8.08 7.79
N LEU A 260 5.65 7.32 7.21
CA LEU A 260 4.24 7.42 7.58
C LEU A 260 4.03 7.07 9.05
N LEU A 261 4.62 5.98 9.53
CA LEU A 261 4.48 5.55 10.92
C LEU A 261 5.02 6.61 11.90
N VAL A 262 6.14 7.23 11.57
CA VAL A 262 6.69 8.39 12.30
C VAL A 262 5.67 9.51 12.40
N SER A 263 4.94 9.81 11.32
CA SER A 263 3.91 10.86 11.35
C SER A 263 2.77 10.54 12.32
N PHE A 264 2.41 9.26 12.52
CA PHE A 264 1.40 8.87 13.52
C PHE A 264 1.91 9.06 14.95
N TRP A 265 3.21 8.84 15.17
CA TRP A 265 3.85 9.05 16.46
C TRP A 265 3.99 10.52 16.86
N LEU A 266 4.33 11.38 15.90
CA LEU A 266 4.45 12.83 16.13
C LEU A 266 3.13 13.43 16.59
N ASP A 267 2.02 13.08 15.95
CA ASP A 267 0.69 13.54 16.35
C ASP A 267 0.31 13.08 17.75
N HIS A 268 0.64 11.83 18.10
CA HIS A 268 0.37 11.29 19.44
C HIS A 268 1.17 12.02 20.53
N ARG A 269 2.43 12.39 20.24
CA ARG A 269 3.24 13.22 21.15
C ARG A 269 2.68 14.64 21.26
N GLY A 270 2.37 15.27 20.12
CA GLY A 270 1.79 16.62 20.08
C GLY A 270 0.50 16.75 20.90
N ASN A 271 -0.37 15.73 20.82
CA ASN A 271 -1.62 15.70 21.57
C ASN A 271 -1.41 15.49 23.10
N LYS A 272 -0.32 14.82 23.51
CA LYS A 272 0.05 14.68 24.93
C LYS A 272 0.70 15.93 25.53
N SER A 273 1.36 16.73 24.70
CA SER A 273 2.02 17.98 25.11
C SER A 273 1.09 19.21 25.10
N ALA A 274 -0.13 19.10 24.57
CA ALA A 274 -1.10 20.18 24.62
C ALA A 274 -1.63 20.36 26.07
N PRO A 275 -1.52 21.55 26.68
CA PRO A 275 -2.07 21.78 28.01
C PRO A 275 -3.58 21.55 28.01
N ALA A 276 -4.09 20.89 29.05
CA ALA A 276 -5.52 20.66 29.24
C ALA A 276 -6.25 21.99 29.47
N THR A 277 -6.61 22.70 28.40
CA THR A 277 -7.41 23.91 28.52
C THR A 277 -8.84 23.52 28.89
N SER A 278 -9.21 23.98 30.09
CA SER A 278 -10.50 23.91 30.79
C SER A 278 -11.74 23.54 29.97
N ARG A 279 -12.42 22.47 30.39
CA ARG A 279 -13.86 22.28 30.11
C ARG A 279 -14.62 23.47 30.70
N PRO A 280 -15.47 24.19 29.94
CA PRO A 280 -16.44 25.07 30.56
C PRO A 280 -17.47 24.21 31.32
N ALA A 281 -17.80 24.68 32.53
CA ALA A 281 -18.82 24.12 33.40
C ALA A 281 -20.23 24.34 32.84
#